data_AF-A0A658KDX2-F1
#
_entry.id   AF-A0A658KDX2-F1
#
_cell.length_a   1.000
_cell.length_b   1.000
_cell.length_c   1.000
_cell.angle_alpha   90.00
_cell.angle_beta   90.00
_cell.angle_gamma   90.00
#
_symmetry.space_group_name_H-M   'P 1'
#
loop_
_entity.id
_entity.type
_entity.pdbx_description
1 polymer ?
#
loop_
_entity_poly.entity_id
_entity_poly.type
_entity_poly.pdbx_seq_one_letter_code
_entity_poly.pdbx_strand_id
1 'polypeptide(L)'
;GRRVYKEVVTEYRVRTDLPFQIATLGATIGGNGSTYLSCAGQAVVYKLEPGKDYEALVGVRSRSSNDGEQALICMFGVIELVSLPGTSIVIPQKLTPAAPPQVVCKN
;
A
#
# COMPACT_ATOMS: atom_id res chain seq x y z
N GLY A 1 -20.23 1.36 -17.64
CA GLY A 1 -20.29 1.90 -16.26
C GLY A 1 -18.92 2.38 -15.84
N ARG A 2 -18.74 3.68 -15.63
CA ARG A 2 -17.44 4.29 -15.29
C ARG A 2 -17.15 3.98 -13.81
N ARG A 3 -16.14 3.16 -13.52
CA ARG A 3 -15.69 2.91 -12.14
C ARG A 3 -15.19 4.25 -11.58
N VAL A 4 -15.91 4.80 -10.61
CA VAL A 4 -15.53 6.03 -9.91
C VAL A 4 -14.37 5.66 -8.99
N TYR A 5 -13.17 6.09 -9.34
CA TYR A 5 -12.04 6.11 -8.42
C TYR A 5 -12.40 7.09 -7.31
N LYS A 6 -12.60 6.60 -6.08
CA LYS A 6 -12.81 7.46 -4.92
C LYS A 6 -11.49 7.54 -4.18
N GLU A 7 -10.75 8.61 -4.44
CA GLU A 7 -9.58 8.95 -3.65
C GLU A 7 -10.03 9.33 -2.24
N VAL A 8 -9.49 8.66 -1.22
CA VAL A 8 -9.68 9.05 0.17
C VAL A 8 -8.41 9.80 0.56
N VAL A 9 -8.42 11.12 0.41
CA VAL A 9 -7.31 11.96 0.85
C VAL A 9 -7.41 12.12 2.36
N THR A 10 -6.48 11.49 3.06
CA THR A 10 -6.35 11.62 4.51
C THR A 10 -4.88 11.86 4.84
N GLU A 11 -4.58 13.07 5.30
CA GLU A 11 -3.23 13.42 5.74
C GLU A 11 -3.02 12.94 7.18
N TYR A 12 -1.93 12.22 7.42
CA TYR A 12 -1.54 11.78 8.77
C TYR A 12 -0.13 12.27 9.07
N ARG A 13 0.01 13.08 10.13
CA ARG A 13 1.33 13.43 10.67
C ARG A 13 1.83 12.31 11.56
N VAL A 14 3.05 11.87 11.29
CA VAL A 14 3.68 10.74 11.99
C VAL A 14 4.98 11.20 12.63
N ARG A 15 5.37 10.52 13.71
CA ARG A 15 6.69 10.68 14.30
C ARG A 15 7.74 10.09 13.37
N THR A 16 8.82 10.82 13.14
CA THR A 16 9.93 10.43 12.25
C THR A 16 11.16 9.97 13.03
N ASP A 17 11.13 10.05 14.35
CA ASP A 17 12.18 9.57 15.25
C ASP A 17 12.02 8.07 15.60
N LEU A 18 10.94 7.43 15.15
CA LEU A 18 10.66 6.02 15.36
C LEU A 18 10.26 5.33 14.04
N PRO A 19 10.49 4.01 13.91
CA PRO A 19 9.99 3.26 12.76
C PRO A 19 8.46 3.33 12.68
N PHE A 20 7.93 3.53 11.48
CA PHE A 20 6.49 3.62 11.24
C PHE A 20 5.98 2.33 10.60
N GLN A 21 5.08 1.62 11.27
CA GLN A 21 4.48 0.41 10.72
C GLN A 21 3.17 0.74 10.01
N ILE A 22 3.01 0.18 8.81
CA ILE A 22 1.73 0.16 8.10
C ILE A 22 1.30 -1.31 7.98
N ALA A 23 0.03 -1.57 8.25
CA ALA A 23 -0.54 -2.90 8.13
C ALA A 23 -1.90 -2.87 7.42
N THR A 24 -2.17 -3.92 6.65
CA THR A 24 -3.45 -4.22 6.04
C THR A 24 -4.04 -5.47 6.68
N LEU A 25 -5.37 -5.50 6.84
CA LEU A 25 -6.08 -6.68 7.34
C LEU A 25 -6.34 -7.73 6.24
N GLY A 26 -5.82 -7.50 5.03
CA GLY A 26 -6.14 -8.26 3.84
C GLY A 26 -7.43 -7.77 3.18
N ALA A 27 -7.80 -8.44 2.09
CA ALA A 27 -9.01 -8.14 1.33
C ALA A 27 -9.52 -9.42 0.66
N THR A 28 -10.85 -9.56 0.56
CA THR A 28 -11.49 -10.69 -0.13
C THR A 28 -12.42 -10.15 -1.20
N ILE A 29 -12.33 -10.71 -2.40
CA ILE A 29 -13.20 -10.38 -3.53
C ILE A 29 -14.01 -11.63 -3.88
N GLY A 30 -15.33 -11.50 -3.88
CA GLY A 30 -16.24 -12.53 -4.39
C GLY A 30 -16.19 -12.61 -5.91
N GLY A 31 -16.02 -13.83 -6.45
CA GLY A 31 -16.03 -14.14 -7.87
C GLY A 31 -17.37 -14.72 -8.35
N ASN A 32 -17.35 -15.45 -9.48
CA ASN A 32 -18.53 -16.17 -9.96
C ASN A 32 -18.76 -17.43 -9.12
N GLY A 33 -20.01 -17.65 -8.68
CA GLY A 33 -20.38 -18.80 -7.84
C GLY A 33 -19.73 -18.75 -6.45
N SER A 34 -19.10 -19.84 -6.03
CA SER A 34 -18.44 -19.99 -4.71
C SER A 34 -16.93 -19.70 -4.75
N THR A 35 -16.42 -19.06 -5.81
CA THR A 35 -14.99 -18.73 -5.91
C THR A 35 -14.69 -17.42 -5.20
N TYR A 36 -13.67 -17.44 -4.34
CA TYR A 36 -13.17 -16.26 -3.64
C TYR A 36 -11.69 -16.10 -3.93
N LEU A 37 -11.30 -14.87 -4.24
CA LEU A 37 -9.90 -14.50 -4.35
C LEU A 37 -9.57 -13.57 -3.18
N SER A 38 -8.37 -13.74 -2.60
CA SER A 38 -7.97 -12.96 -1.43
C SER A 38 -6.56 -12.40 -1.55
N CYS A 39 -6.38 -11.23 -0.95
CA CYS A 39 -5.08 -10.67 -0.60
C CYS A 39 -4.88 -10.89 0.89
N ALA A 40 -3.80 -11.58 1.25
CA ALA A 40 -3.44 -11.76 2.66
C ALA A 40 -3.17 -10.40 3.33
N GLY A 41 -3.42 -10.32 4.63
CA GLY A 41 -2.96 -9.18 5.43
C GLY A 41 -1.43 -9.09 5.42
N GLN A 42 -0.93 -7.87 5.43
CA GLN A 42 0.50 -7.58 5.39
C GLN A 42 0.82 -6.53 6.44
N ALA A 43 2.00 -6.63 7.07
CA ALA A 43 2.53 -5.60 7.94
C ALA A 43 3.99 -5.36 7.57
N VAL A 44 4.35 -4.10 7.38
CA VAL A 44 5.72 -3.69 7.02
C VAL A 44 6.08 -2.40 7.73
N VAL A 45 7.38 -2.20 7.92
CA VAL A 45 7.92 -1.04 8.62
C VAL A 45 8.70 -0.17 7.65
N TYR A 46 8.48 1.14 7.73
CA TYR A 46 9.19 2.15 6.97
C TYR A 46 9.96 3.08 7.89
N LYS A 47 11.11 3.54 7.41
CA LYS A 47 11.82 4.68 7.99
C LYS A 47 11.42 5.91 7.20
N LEU A 48 10.70 6.82 7.85
CA LEU A 48 10.21 8.07 7.25
C LEU A 48 11.06 9.23 7.75
N GLU A 49 11.37 10.17 6.87
CA GLU A 49 12.23 11.30 7.19
C GLU A 49 11.42 12.59 7.43
N PRO A 50 11.86 13.48 8.33
CA PRO A 50 11.18 14.74 8.58
C PRO A 50 11.10 15.62 7.32
N GLY A 51 9.96 16.27 7.11
CA GLY A 51 9.76 17.25 6.04
C GLY A 51 9.62 16.65 4.64
N LYS A 52 9.40 15.33 4.55
CA LYS A 52 9.13 14.63 3.30
C LYS A 52 7.68 14.17 3.20
N ASP A 53 7.19 14.12 1.97
CA ASP A 53 5.84 13.64 1.66
C ASP A 53 5.88 12.20 1.16
N TYR A 54 4.93 11.41 1.64
CA TYR A 54 4.83 9.99 1.33
C TYR A 54 3.39 9.63 0.97
N GLU A 55 3.24 8.70 0.03
CA GLU A 55 1.95 8.13 -0.35
C GLU A 55 1.95 6.63 -0.07
N ALA A 56 0.95 6.17 0.68
CA ALA A 56 0.72 4.75 0.94
C ALA A 56 -0.25 4.20 -0.11
N LEU A 57 0.22 3.24 -0.90
CA LEU A 57 -0.54 2.57 -1.93
C LEU A 57 -1.10 1.26 -1.36
N VAL A 58 -2.43 1.16 -1.31
CA VAL A 58 -3.14 -0.07 -0.94
C VAL A 58 -4.24 -0.32 -1.95
N GLY A 59 -4.28 -1.50 -2.55
CA GLY A 59 -5.34 -1.81 -3.50
C GLY A 59 -5.33 -3.23 -4.00
N VAL A 60 -6.45 -3.62 -4.61
CA VAL A 60 -6.61 -4.92 -5.25
C VAL A 60 -7.05 -4.72 -6.68
N ARG A 61 -6.40 -5.41 -7.61
CA ARG A 61 -6.75 -5.39 -9.04
C ARG A 61 -6.89 -6.81 -9.56
N SER A 62 -7.97 -7.10 -10.27
CA SER A 62 -8.11 -8.32 -11.05
C SER A 62 -7.36 -8.20 -12.37
N ARG A 63 -6.60 -9.24 -12.75
CA ARG A 63 -6.01 -9.40 -14.09
C ARG A 63 -6.55 -10.69 -14.71
N SER A 64 -6.99 -10.62 -15.95
CA SER A 64 -7.25 -11.83 -16.74
C SER A 64 -5.91 -12.40 -17.21
N SER A 65 -5.67 -13.67 -16.91
CA SER A 65 -4.64 -14.46 -17.60
C SER A 65 -5.07 -14.72 -19.04
N ASN A 66 -4.10 -15.01 -19.91
CA ASN A 66 -4.36 -15.42 -21.29
C ASN A 66 -5.15 -16.74 -21.37
N ASP A 67 -5.08 -17.54 -20.30
CA ASP A 67 -5.76 -18.84 -20.18
C ASP A 67 -7.19 -18.73 -19.58
N GLY A 68 -7.70 -17.50 -19.40
CA GLY A 68 -9.04 -17.26 -18.87
C GLY A 68 -9.14 -17.28 -17.33
N GLU A 69 -8.08 -17.69 -16.62
CA GLU A 69 -8.03 -17.59 -15.17
C GLU A 69 -7.95 -16.15 -14.67
N GLN A 70 -8.72 -15.82 -13.63
CA GLN A 70 -8.65 -14.54 -12.95
C GLN A 70 -7.58 -14.59 -11.86
N ALA A 71 -6.54 -13.76 -12.00
CA ALA A 71 -5.54 -13.54 -10.96
C ALA A 71 -5.80 -12.23 -10.22
N LEU A 72 -5.43 -12.17 -8.93
CA LEU A 72 -5.38 -10.91 -8.19
C LEU A 72 -3.96 -10.36 -8.15
N ILE A 73 -3.89 -9.04 -8.27
CA ILE A 73 -2.71 -8.24 -7.94
C ILE A 73 -3.05 -7.48 -6.67
N CYS A 74 -2.32 -7.80 -5.60
CA CYS A 74 -2.40 -7.13 -4.31
C CYS A 74 -1.31 -6.07 -4.25
N MET A 75 -1.70 -4.80 -4.27
CA MET A 75 -0.79 -3.66 -4.18
C MET A 75 -0.67 -3.23 -2.72
N PHE A 76 0.56 -3.23 -2.23
CA PHE A 76 0.90 -2.67 -0.93
C PHE A 76 2.30 -2.07 -0.98
N GLY A 77 2.43 -0.80 -0.59
CA GLY A 77 3.73 -0.15 -0.50
C GLY A 77 3.64 1.32 -0.14
N VAL A 78 4.79 1.93 0.11
CA VAL A 78 4.93 3.38 0.33
C VAL A 78 5.90 3.93 -0.70
N ILE A 79 5.55 5.08 -1.26
CA ILE A 79 6.40 5.87 -2.15
C ILE A 79 6.72 7.21 -1.50
N GLU A 80 7.94 7.70 -1.67
CA GLU A 80 8.33 9.08 -1.38
C GLU A 80 7.98 9.94 -2.60
N LEU A 81 7.39 11.11 -2.34
CA LEU A 81 7.02 12.09 -3.37
C LEU A 81 8.10 13.15 -3.48
N VAL A 82 9.07 12.94 -4.36
CA VAL A 82 10.20 13.86 -4.53
C VAL A 82 9.83 14.97 -5.50
N SER A 83 9.67 16.19 -4.99
CA SER A 83 9.40 17.37 -5.82
C SER A 83 10.68 17.90 -6.47
N LEU A 84 10.65 18.13 -7.79
CA LEU A 84 11.78 18.75 -8.50
C LEU A 84 11.81 20.26 -8.23
N PRO A 85 12.92 20.82 -7.71
CA PRO A 85 13.01 22.24 -7.37
C PRO A 85 12.65 23.15 -8.55
N GLY A 86 11.80 24.16 -8.29
CA GLY A 86 11.37 25.12 -9.30
C GLY A 86 10.32 24.61 -10.28
N THR A 87 9.76 23.41 -10.07
CA THR A 87 8.70 22.85 -10.92
C THR A 87 7.55 22.29 -10.08
N SER A 88 6.43 21.98 -10.73
CA SER A 88 5.32 21.22 -10.13
C SER A 88 5.44 19.71 -10.36
N ILE A 89 6.61 19.21 -10.78
CA ILE A 89 6.80 17.80 -11.12
C ILE A 89 7.16 17.03 -9.85
N VAL A 90 6.45 15.92 -9.62
CA VAL A 90 6.68 14.99 -8.52
C VAL A 90 7.16 13.65 -9.07
N ILE A 91 8.28 13.16 -8.55
CA ILE A 91 8.85 11.86 -8.92
C ILE A 91 8.52 10.86 -7.80
N PRO A 92 7.76 9.79 -8.08
CA PRO A 92 7.45 8.76 -7.09
C PRO A 92 8.65 7.81 -6.94
N GLN A 93 9.23 7.76 -5.74
CA GLN A 93 10.31 6.83 -5.40
C GLN A 93 9.82 5.73 -4.47
N LYS A 94 9.85 4.48 -4.92
CA LYS A 94 9.46 3.34 -4.09
C LYS A 94 10.45 3.14 -2.94
N LEU A 95 9.92 3.07 -1.72
CA LEU A 95 10.70 2.74 -0.55
C LEU A 95 10.87 1.22 -0.38
N THR A 96 12.02 0.82 0.14
CA THR A 96 12.28 -0.56 0.57
C THR A 96 11.78 -0.73 2.01
N PRO A 97 10.76 -1.55 2.26
CA PRO A 97 10.30 -1.82 3.62
C PRO A 97 11.26 -2.74 4.40
N ALA A 98 11.17 -2.67 5.72
CA ALA A 98 11.71 -3.68 6.62
C ALA A 98 10.59 -4.60 7.15
N ALA A 99 10.95 -5.81 7.57
CA ALA A 99 10.04 -6.71 8.25
C ALA A 99 9.65 -6.16 9.63
N PRO A 100 8.39 -6.35 10.07
CA PRO A 100 7.97 -5.93 11.40
C PRO A 100 8.68 -6.73 12.49
N PRO A 101 9.02 -6.10 13.63
CA PRO A 101 9.63 -6.81 14.74
C PRO A 101 8.73 -7.94 15.22
N GLN A 102 9.27 -9.15 15.34
CA GLN A 102 8.55 -10.34 15.81
C GLN A 102 8.49 -10.42 17.35
N VAL A 103 8.81 -9.32 18.05
CA VAL A 103 8.87 -9.30 19.51
C VAL A 103 7.44 -9.35 20.03
N VAL A 104 7.04 -10.51 20.55
CA VAL A 104 5.78 -10.67 21.27
C VAL A 104 5.83 -9.73 22.47
N CYS A 105 4.84 -8.83 22.60
CA CYS A 105 4.69 -8.02 23.80
C CYS A 105 4.63 -8.97 25.00
N LYS A 106 5.58 -8.83 25.94
CA LYS A 106 5.48 -9.54 27.21
C LYS A 106 4.29 -8.94 27.98
N ASN A 107 3.34 -9.80 28.35
CA ASN A 107 2.23 -9.43 29.24
C ASN A 107 2.76 -8.98 30.60
#